data_AF-A0A5K0UYZ6-F1
#
_entry.id   AF-A0A5K0UYZ6-F1
#
_cell.length_a   1.000
_cell.length_b   1.000
_cell.length_c   1.000
_cell.angle_alpha   90.00
_cell.angle_beta   90.00
_cell.angle_gamma   90.00
#
_symmetry.space_group_name_H-M   'P 1'
#
loop_
_entity.id
_entity.type
_entity.pdbx_description
1 polymer ?
#
loop_
_entity_poly.entity_id
_entity_poly.type
_entity_poly.pdbx_seq_one_letter_code
_entity_poly.pdbx_strand_id
1 'polypeptide(L)' 'VANLVTLQGEDHPFIRNVMTLKSCSPIVGVDVMSFDTEREVLLAWR' A
#
# COMPACT_ATOMS: atom_id res chain seq x y z
N VAL A 1 4.17 -1.49 5.13
CA VAL A 1 3.03 -0.60 5.50
C VAL A 1 1.84 -0.97 4.63
N ALA A 2 0.64 -1.10 5.19
CA ALA A 2 -0.58 -1.39 4.42
C ALA A 2 -1.59 -0.27 4.66
N ASN A 3 -2.20 0.25 3.59
CA ASN A 3 -3.16 1.33 3.67
C ASN A 3 -4.50 0.93 3.04
N LEU A 4 -5.56 1.24 3.76
CA LEU A 4 -6.95 1.21 3.29
C LEU A 4 -7.53 2.60 3.49
N VAL A 5 -8.11 3.17 2.45
CA VAL A 5 -8.80 4.46 2.54
C VAL A 5 -10.23 4.29 2.06
N THR A 6 -11.17 4.66 2.92
CA THR A 6 -12.61 4.61 2.68
C THR A 6 -13.17 6.02 2.84
N LEU A 7 -14.01 6.46 1.90
CA LEU A 7 -14.75 7.71 2.07
C LEU A 7 -15.83 7.49 3.13
N GLN A 8 -16.03 8.44 4.04
CA GLN A 8 -17.05 8.31 5.06
C GLN A 8 -18.43 8.07 4.43
N GLY A 9 -19.10 6.98 4.83
CA GLY A 9 -20.40 6.58 4.30
C GLY A 9 -20.35 5.57 3.16
N GLU A 10 -19.18 5.27 2.61
CA GLU A 10 -19.02 4.18 1.62
C GLU A 10 -18.79 2.83 2.31
N ASP A 11 -19.35 1.78 1.71
CA ASP A 11 -19.26 0.42 2.26
C ASP A 11 -17.91 -0.26 1.96
N HIS A 12 -17.13 0.29 1.02
CA HIS A 12 -15.89 -0.32 0.55
C HIS A 12 -14.75 0.70 0.39
N PRO A 13 -13.49 0.32 0.69
CA PRO A 13 -12.34 1.17 0.49
C PRO A 13 -12.11 1.43 -1.00
N PHE A 14 -11.83 2.68 -1.34
CA PHE A 14 -11.49 3.08 -2.71
C PHE A 14 -9.98 3.05 -2.98
N ILE A 15 -9.15 3.09 -1.93
CA ILE A 15 -7.70 2.85 -2.03
C ILE A 15 -7.34 1.60 -1.24
N ARG A 16 -6.56 0.72 -1.87
CA ARG A 16 -5.98 -0.48 -1.28
C ARG A 16 -4.55 -0.61 -1.77
N ASN A 17 -3.57 -0.35 -0.90
CA ASN A 17 -2.15 -0.52 -1.26
C ASN A 17 -1.34 -1.16 -0.14
N VAL A 18 -0.22 -1.75 -0.54
CA VAL A 18 0.78 -2.31 0.37
C VAL A 18 2.17 -1.88 -0.12
N MET A 19 2.91 -1.23 0.78
CA MET A 19 4.32 -0.91 0.62
C MET A 19 5.15 -1.96 1.36
N THR A 20 6.03 -2.66 0.65
CA THR A 20 6.82 -3.78 1.15
C THR A 20 8.33 -3.52 1.06
N LEU A 21 9.09 -4.20 1.92
CA LEU A 21 10.53 -4.33 1.76
C LEU A 21 10.83 -5.54 0.89
N LYS A 22 11.75 -5.37 -0.05
CA LYS A 22 12.08 -6.32 -1.11
C LYS A 22 10.84 -6.62 -1.98
N SER A 23 10.97 -7.61 -2.87
CA SER A 23 9.92 -8.02 -3.79
C SER A 23 8.74 -8.68 -3.08
N CYS A 24 7.53 -8.35 -3.51
CA CYS A 24 6.30 -9.05 -3.17
C CYS A 24 5.56 -9.47 -4.45
N SER A 25 4.85 -10.60 -4.42
CA SER A 25 4.00 -11.01 -5.54
C SER A 25 2.80 -10.06 -5.70
N PRO A 26 2.29 -9.86 -6.93
CA PRO A 26 1.08 -9.07 -7.13
C PRO A 26 -0.11 -9.63 -6.36
N ILE A 27 -0.90 -8.75 -5.77
CA ILE A 27 -2.13 -9.09 -5.06
C ILE A 27 -3.31 -8.47 -5.82
N VAL A 28 -4.29 -9.29 -6.19
CA VAL A 28 -5.44 -8.83 -6.99
C VAL A 28 -6.21 -7.73 -6.25
N GLY A 29 -6.44 -6.61 -6.94
CA GLY A 29 -7.20 -5.47 -6.39
C GLY A 29 -6.44 -4.63 -5.36
N VAL A 30 -5.12 -4.82 -5.24
CA VAL A 30 -4.23 -4.06 -4.36
C VAL A 30 -3.06 -3.53 -5.18
N ASP A 31 -2.70 -2.27 -4.97
CA ASP A 31 -1.46 -1.73 -5.50
C ASP A 31 -0.27 -2.15 -4.62
N VAL A 32 0.67 -2.91 -5.20
CA VAL A 32 1.81 -3.48 -4.47
C VAL A 32 3.07 -2.72 -4.87
N MET A 33 3.61 -1.97 -3.91
CA MET A 33 4.84 -1.19 -4.05
C MET A 33 5.97 -1.89 -3.29
N SER A 34 7.07 -2.20 -3.98
CA SER A 34 8.24 -2.88 -3.41
C SER A 34 9.43 -1.94 -3.38
N PHE A 35 10.13 -1.86 -2.25
CA PHE A 35 11.27 -0.97 -2.02
C PHE A 35 12.46 -1.74 -1.45
N ASP A 36 13.68 -1.29 -1.71
CA ASP A 36 14.89 -1.98 -1.25
C ASP A 36 15.24 -1.62 0.19
N THR A 37 14.96 -0.39 0.60
CA THR A 37 15.30 0.10 1.95
C THR A 37 14.09 0.61 2.73
N GLU A 38 14.17 0.51 4.06
CA GLU A 38 13.11 1.01 4.95
C GLU A 38 12.93 2.53 4.82
N ARG A 39 14.03 3.26 4.57
CA ARG A 39 14.00 4.70 4.34
C ARG A 39 13.09 5.06 3.16
N GLU A 40 13.15 4.33 2.06
CA GLU A 40 12.32 4.59 0.88
C GLU A 40 10.85 4.32 1.16
N VAL A 41 10.53 3.23 1.87
CA VAL A 41 9.16 2.93 2.31
C VAL A 41 8.60 4.08 3.14
N LEU A 42 9.37 4.56 4.11
CA LEU A 42 8.93 5.65 4.99
C LEU A 42 8.81 7.00 4.27
N LEU A 43 9.68 7.27 3.29
CA LEU A 43 9.58 8.48 2.45
C LEU A 43 8.38 8.42 1.50
N ALA A 44 8.06 7.25 0.96
CA ALA A 44 6.90 7.06 0.09
C ALA A 44 5.57 7.12 0.84
N TRP A 45 5.58 6.82 2.15
CA TRP A 45 4.38 6.87 2.99
C TRP A 45 4.09 8.25 3.60
N ARG A 46 5.10 9.13 3.67
CA ARG A 46 4.99 10.49 4.25
C ARG A 46 4.22 11.44 3.35
#